data_AF-A0A524PKL1-F1
#
_entry.id   AF-A0A524PKL1-F1
#
_cell.length_a   1.000
_cell.length_b   1.000
_cell.length_c   1.000
_cell.angle_alpha   90.00
_cell.angle_beta   90.00
_cell.angle_gamma   90.00
#
_symmetry.space_group_name_H-M   'P 1'
#
loop_
_entity.id
_entity.type
_entity.pdbx_description
1 polymer ?
#
loop_
_entity_poly.entity_id
_entity_poly.type
_entity_poly.pdbx_seq_one_letter_code
_entity_poly.pdbx_strand_id
1 'polypeptide(L)'
;PLLAAALEAGEGIDIRALLAEALHMGDEGHNRNKAGSLLYLRHLAHRIVKVKADDALKEKVLAFLGDNALSVLNPVMAACKAMADAGHGVEGSTMVTAMARNGTDFGIRVSGLGERWFTAPAQIPDGLYFPGFSSEDANADIGDSTITETAGIGGFAMASAPAIVSFVSGTPQDALNATLEMYEITIAEHSHFTIPPLDFRGTPTGIDFRKVVELGIAPRVNTGIAHKEPGVGQVGAGLVRPPMAIFEQALMAYAETYNL
;
A
#
# COMPACT_ATOMS: atom_id res chain seq x y z
N PRO A 1 -11.91 8.48 20.89
CA PRO A 1 -12.95 9.48 21.23
C PRO A 1 -12.65 10.90 20.74
N LEU A 2 -11.52 11.50 21.14
CA LEU A 2 -11.18 12.88 20.75
C LEU A 2 -11.05 13.05 19.22
N LEU A 3 -10.35 12.15 18.53
CA LEU A 3 -10.23 12.18 17.06
C LEU A 3 -11.59 12.01 16.36
N ALA A 4 -12.46 11.14 16.89
CA ALA A 4 -13.81 10.96 16.35
C ALA A 4 -14.62 12.26 16.46
N ALA A 5 -14.64 12.89 17.63
CA ALA A 5 -15.29 14.18 17.83
C ALA A 5 -14.71 15.29 16.93
N ALA A 6 -13.39 15.29 16.70
CA ALA A 6 -12.74 16.24 15.79
C ALA A 6 -13.16 16.01 14.33
N LEU A 7 -13.33 14.76 13.90
CA LEU A 7 -13.80 14.42 12.56
C LEU A 7 -15.28 14.74 12.36
N GLU A 8 -16.14 14.42 13.33
CA GLU A 8 -17.58 14.70 13.31
C GLU A 8 -17.92 16.20 13.30
N ALA A 9 -17.01 17.04 13.80
CA ALA A 9 -17.20 18.50 13.86
C ALA A 9 -16.97 19.24 12.52
N GLY A 10 -16.65 18.53 11.43
CA GLY A 10 -16.43 19.14 10.12
C GLY A 10 -16.78 18.20 8.96
N GLU A 11 -16.54 18.66 7.74
CA GLU A 11 -16.61 17.78 6.57
C GLU A 11 -15.49 16.73 6.62
N GLY A 12 -15.70 15.57 6.00
CA GLY A 12 -14.68 14.52 5.91
C GLY A 12 -13.34 15.03 5.33
N ILE A 13 -12.27 14.25 5.50
CA ILE A 13 -10.97 14.57 4.90
C ILE A 13 -10.90 13.84 3.55
N ASP A 14 -10.64 14.57 2.46
CA ASP A 14 -10.40 13.95 1.14
C ASP A 14 -9.02 13.28 1.14
N ILE A 15 -9.00 11.98 1.45
CA ILE A 15 -7.77 11.18 1.51
C ILE A 15 -7.13 11.03 0.12
N ARG A 16 -7.91 11.03 -0.97
CA ARG A 16 -7.36 10.96 -2.33
C ARG A 16 -6.58 12.23 -2.65
N ALA A 17 -7.14 13.41 -2.33
CA ALA A 17 -6.42 14.67 -2.53
C ALA A 17 -5.16 14.76 -1.65
N LEU A 18 -5.25 14.32 -0.40
CA LEU A 18 -4.10 14.24 0.51
C LEU A 18 -2.99 13.34 -0.05
N LEU A 19 -3.35 12.16 -0.55
CA LEU A 19 -2.41 11.22 -1.16
C LEU A 19 -1.74 11.80 -2.41
N ALA A 20 -2.51 12.45 -3.29
CA ALA A 20 -1.96 13.09 -4.48
C ALA A 20 -0.89 14.14 -4.11
N GLU A 21 -1.15 14.98 -3.09
CA GLU A 21 -0.18 15.94 -2.57
C GLU A 21 1.03 15.24 -1.93
N ALA A 22 0.80 14.20 -1.12
CA ALA A 22 1.87 13.46 -0.43
C ALA A 22 2.85 12.81 -1.42
N LEU A 23 2.35 12.22 -2.52
CA LEU A 23 3.19 11.65 -3.58
C LEU A 23 4.13 12.72 -4.20
N HIS A 24 3.65 13.95 -4.35
CA HIS A 24 4.48 15.07 -4.85
C HIS A 24 5.47 15.59 -3.81
N MET A 25 5.31 15.20 -2.55
CA MET A 25 6.19 15.55 -1.43
C MET A 25 7.17 14.43 -1.04
N GLY A 26 7.33 13.41 -1.90
CA GLY A 26 8.32 12.38 -1.70
C GLY A 26 7.86 11.19 -0.86
N ASP A 27 6.55 11.01 -0.68
CA ASP A 27 5.96 9.79 -0.13
C ASP A 27 5.59 8.80 -1.24
N GLU A 28 5.46 7.52 -0.89
CA GLU A 28 4.85 6.50 -1.77
C GLU A 28 3.53 5.95 -1.21
N GLY A 29 3.19 6.24 0.06
CA GLY A 29 1.88 5.95 0.62
C GLY A 29 1.74 4.56 1.28
N HIS A 30 2.83 3.83 1.46
CA HIS A 30 2.86 2.54 2.17
C HIS A 30 3.91 2.53 3.29
N ASN A 31 5.20 2.56 2.98
CA ASN A 31 6.28 2.60 3.97
C ASN A 31 6.67 4.04 4.33
N ARG A 32 6.66 4.94 3.35
CA ARG A 32 6.96 6.36 3.56
C ARG A 32 5.67 7.16 3.43
N ASN A 33 5.16 7.56 4.58
CA ASN A 33 3.95 8.37 4.77
C ASN A 33 4.25 9.67 5.55
N LYS A 34 5.47 10.19 5.45
CA LYS A 34 5.91 11.31 6.30
C LYS A 34 5.20 12.59 5.92
N ALA A 35 5.11 12.90 4.63
CA ALA A 35 4.35 14.04 4.14
C ALA A 35 2.85 13.85 4.41
N GLY A 36 2.29 12.68 4.09
CA GLY A 36 0.89 12.36 4.31
C GLY A 36 0.48 12.47 5.78
N SER A 37 1.31 12.01 6.72
CA SER A 37 1.04 12.11 8.16
C SER A 37 1.05 13.56 8.65
N LEU A 38 1.95 14.40 8.13
CA LEU A 38 1.97 15.84 8.44
C LEU A 38 0.77 16.59 7.84
N LEU A 39 0.37 16.25 6.60
CA LEU A 39 -0.85 16.78 5.98
C LEU A 39 -2.09 16.37 6.78
N TYR A 40 -2.16 15.11 7.22
CA TYR A 40 -3.24 14.59 8.05
C TYR A 40 -3.32 15.31 9.40
N LEU A 41 -2.17 15.51 10.07
CA LEU A 41 -2.08 16.33 11.28
C LEU A 41 -2.58 17.75 11.02
N ARG A 42 -2.16 18.41 9.94
CA ARG A 42 -2.62 19.76 9.59
C ARG A 42 -4.15 19.82 9.46
N HIS A 43 -4.77 18.84 8.80
CA HIS A 43 -6.22 18.76 8.67
C HIS A 43 -6.94 18.52 10.00
N LEU A 44 -6.33 17.77 10.92
CA LEU A 44 -6.92 17.47 12.22
C LEU A 44 -6.68 18.53 13.29
N ALA A 45 -5.54 19.24 13.25
CA ALA A 45 -5.08 20.06 14.37
C ALA A 45 -6.09 21.15 14.77
N HIS A 46 -6.58 21.91 13.79
CA HIS A 46 -7.57 22.96 14.03
C HIS A 46 -8.93 22.41 14.52
N ARG A 47 -9.25 21.15 14.18
CA ARG A 47 -10.48 20.47 14.63
C ARG A 47 -10.33 19.97 16.06
N ILE A 48 -9.17 19.37 16.39
CA ILE A 48 -8.81 18.88 17.72
C ILE A 48 -8.88 20.03 18.75
N VAL A 49 -8.35 21.21 18.41
CA VAL A 49 -8.38 22.38 19.30
C VAL A 49 -9.80 22.81 19.66
N LYS A 50 -10.78 22.60 18.76
CA LYS A 50 -12.19 22.94 18.97
C LYS A 50 -12.96 21.91 19.80
N VAL A 51 -12.44 20.70 19.98
CA VAL A 51 -13.11 19.66 20.77
C VAL A 51 -13.11 20.07 22.25
N LYS A 52 -14.25 19.96 22.92
CA LYS A 52 -14.36 20.17 24.37
C LYS A 52 -13.72 19.01 25.13
N ALA A 53 -12.41 19.09 25.33
CA ALA A 53 -11.58 18.15 26.06
C ALA A 53 -10.50 18.90 26.86
N ASP A 54 -9.83 18.19 27.76
CA ASP A 54 -8.67 18.67 28.50
C ASP A 54 -7.51 19.04 27.56
N ASP A 55 -6.79 20.13 27.86
CA ASP A 55 -5.75 20.65 26.97
C ASP A 55 -4.50 19.75 26.94
N ALA A 56 -4.15 19.09 28.05
CA ALA A 56 -3.04 18.13 28.06
C ALA A 56 -3.36 16.89 27.21
N LEU A 57 -4.63 16.47 27.17
CA LEU A 57 -5.06 15.42 26.26
C LEU A 57 -4.95 15.84 24.78
N LYS A 58 -5.35 17.07 24.42
CA LYS A 58 -5.22 17.58 23.05
C LYS A 58 -3.76 17.65 22.62
N GLU A 59 -2.90 18.20 23.48
CA GLU A 59 -1.46 18.26 23.27
C GLU A 59 -0.90 16.86 23.00
N LYS A 60 -1.20 15.89 23.87
CA LYS A 60 -0.73 14.51 23.72
C LYS A 60 -1.15 13.87 22.39
N VAL A 61 -2.38 14.13 21.92
CA VAL A 61 -2.85 13.61 20.63
C VAL A 61 -2.14 14.29 19.47
N LEU A 62 -1.96 15.62 19.51
CA LEU A 62 -1.24 16.36 18.48
C LEU A 62 0.23 15.93 18.37
N ALA A 63 0.90 15.75 19.51
CA ALA A 63 2.26 15.23 19.57
C ALA A 63 2.35 13.82 18.99
N PHE A 64 1.46 12.91 19.40
CA PHE A 64 1.43 11.54 18.86
C PHE A 64 1.26 11.52 17.34
N LEU A 65 0.35 12.33 16.79
CA LEU A 65 0.13 12.41 15.34
C LEU A 65 1.35 12.99 14.61
N GLY A 66 2.04 13.96 15.20
CA GLY A 66 3.21 14.62 14.61
C GLY A 66 4.49 13.78 14.68
N ASP A 67 4.67 13.03 15.75
CA ASP A 67 5.87 12.21 15.99
C ASP A 67 5.81 10.87 15.24
N ASN A 68 4.61 10.39 14.89
CA ASN A 68 4.43 9.14 14.17
C ASN A 68 4.26 9.39 12.66
N ALA A 69 5.30 9.04 11.89
CA ALA A 69 5.33 9.15 10.43
C ALA A 69 4.36 8.22 9.68
N LEU A 70 3.65 7.33 10.38
CA LEU A 70 2.64 6.42 9.81
C LEU A 70 1.22 6.76 10.29
N SER A 71 1.00 7.91 10.94
CA SER A 71 -0.31 8.31 11.48
C SER A 71 -1.44 8.30 10.45
N VAL A 72 -1.14 8.49 9.16
CA VAL A 72 -2.14 8.47 8.07
C VAL A 72 -2.29 7.10 7.38
N LEU A 73 -1.42 6.12 7.66
CA LEU A 73 -1.37 4.87 6.88
C LEU A 73 -2.69 4.10 6.91
N ASN A 74 -3.34 3.98 8.07
CA ASN A 74 -4.63 3.28 8.18
C ASN A 74 -5.74 3.98 7.35
N PRO A 75 -5.92 5.32 7.46
CA PRO A 75 -6.79 6.07 6.53
C PRO A 75 -6.44 5.86 5.05
N VAL A 76 -5.15 5.83 4.70
CA VAL A 76 -4.69 5.58 3.32
C VAL A 76 -5.11 4.19 2.85
N MET A 77 -4.85 3.15 3.63
CA MET A 77 -5.27 1.78 3.31
C MET A 77 -6.78 1.68 3.13
N ALA A 78 -7.56 2.35 3.99
CA ALA A 78 -9.02 2.38 3.87
C ALA A 78 -9.49 3.07 2.57
N ALA A 79 -8.84 4.18 2.18
CA ALA A 79 -9.13 4.84 0.91
C ALA A 79 -8.75 3.96 -0.29
N CYS A 80 -7.59 3.31 -0.25
CA CYS A 80 -7.18 2.36 -1.29
C CYS A 80 -8.14 1.18 -1.40
N LYS A 81 -8.60 0.63 -0.28
CA LYS A 81 -9.62 -0.41 -0.26
C LYS A 81 -10.94 0.06 -0.88
N ALA A 82 -11.41 1.25 -0.50
CA ALA A 82 -12.64 1.81 -1.07
C ALA A 82 -12.54 2.03 -2.59
N MET A 83 -11.38 2.48 -3.09
CA MET A 83 -11.12 2.62 -4.53
C MET A 83 -11.11 1.26 -5.24
N ALA A 84 -10.41 0.27 -4.67
CA ALA A 84 -10.32 -1.07 -5.26
C ALA A 84 -11.67 -1.80 -5.27
N ASP A 85 -12.48 -1.63 -4.22
CA ASP A 85 -13.83 -2.20 -4.14
C ASP A 85 -14.80 -1.57 -5.13
N ALA A 86 -14.65 -0.27 -5.42
CA ALA A 86 -15.42 0.38 -6.47
C ALA A 86 -15.14 -0.19 -7.87
N GLY A 87 -13.97 -0.83 -8.07
CA GLY A 87 -13.60 -1.54 -9.29
C GLY A 87 -13.87 -3.05 -9.25
N HIS A 88 -14.46 -3.59 -8.18
CA HIS A 88 -14.73 -5.02 -8.02
C HIS A 88 -16.11 -5.43 -8.53
N GLY A 89 -16.26 -6.69 -8.95
CA GLY A 89 -17.54 -7.24 -9.41
C GLY A 89 -17.88 -6.90 -10.87
N VAL A 90 -16.89 -6.53 -11.69
CA VAL A 90 -17.09 -6.29 -13.13
C VAL A 90 -16.93 -7.60 -13.89
N GLU A 91 -18.01 -8.04 -14.54
CA GLU A 91 -18.01 -9.26 -15.36
C GLU A 91 -16.92 -9.23 -16.43
N GLY A 92 -16.16 -10.31 -16.56
CA GLY A 92 -15.04 -10.45 -17.49
C GLY A 92 -13.78 -9.63 -17.13
N SER A 93 -13.77 -8.92 -16.00
CA SER A 93 -12.59 -8.13 -15.62
C SER A 93 -11.49 -9.01 -15.02
N THR A 94 -10.26 -8.83 -15.50
CA THR A 94 -9.07 -9.52 -15.02
C THR A 94 -8.26 -8.70 -14.01
N MET A 95 -8.83 -7.58 -13.56
CA MET A 95 -8.20 -6.69 -12.60
C MET A 95 -8.17 -7.32 -11.20
N VAL A 96 -6.98 -7.37 -10.59
CA VAL A 96 -6.81 -7.68 -9.17
C VAL A 96 -7.33 -6.50 -8.35
N THR A 97 -8.23 -6.76 -7.40
CA THR A 97 -8.90 -5.73 -6.58
C THR A 97 -8.63 -5.91 -5.08
N ALA A 98 -7.94 -6.96 -4.69
CA ALA A 98 -7.37 -7.07 -3.36
C ALA A 98 -6.09 -7.90 -3.44
N MET A 99 -5.06 -7.41 -2.75
CA MET A 99 -3.93 -8.19 -2.29
C MET A 99 -3.87 -8.06 -0.78
N ALA A 100 -3.65 -9.17 -0.07
CA ALA A 100 -3.56 -9.21 1.39
C ALA A 100 -2.73 -10.41 1.84
N ARG A 101 -2.21 -10.38 3.05
CA ARG A 101 -1.42 -11.48 3.62
C ARG A 101 -1.57 -11.56 5.13
N ASN A 102 -1.43 -12.75 5.68
CA ASN A 102 -1.70 -13.01 7.10
C ASN A 102 -0.48 -13.56 7.87
N GLY A 103 0.73 -13.50 7.28
CA GLY A 103 1.94 -14.08 7.86
C GLY A 103 2.09 -15.59 7.64
N THR A 104 1.17 -16.22 6.90
CA THR A 104 1.25 -17.62 6.45
C THR A 104 0.96 -17.71 4.96
N ASP A 105 -0.13 -17.10 4.51
CA ASP A 105 -0.58 -17.07 3.12
C ASP A 105 -0.64 -15.64 2.59
N PHE A 106 -0.38 -15.50 1.29
CA PHE A 106 -0.70 -14.34 0.49
C PHE A 106 -1.92 -14.66 -0.37
N GLY A 107 -2.88 -13.74 -0.40
CA GLY A 107 -4.13 -13.90 -1.15
C GLY A 107 -4.41 -12.76 -2.11
N ILE A 108 -5.09 -13.09 -3.22
CA ILE A 108 -5.68 -12.10 -4.12
C ILE A 108 -7.17 -12.32 -4.36
N ARG A 109 -7.86 -11.22 -4.72
CA ARG A 109 -9.19 -11.23 -5.34
C ARG A 109 -9.14 -10.57 -6.71
N VAL A 110 -9.96 -11.06 -7.63
CA VAL A 110 -10.05 -10.56 -9.02
C VAL A 110 -11.49 -10.16 -9.31
N SER A 111 -11.66 -9.00 -9.96
CA SER A 111 -12.97 -8.36 -10.19
C SER A 111 -13.99 -9.28 -10.87
N GLY A 112 -13.60 -9.96 -11.96
CA GLY A 112 -14.46 -10.88 -12.71
C GLY A 112 -14.60 -12.28 -12.10
N LEU A 113 -14.03 -12.55 -10.92
CA LEU A 113 -14.10 -13.86 -10.24
C LEU A 113 -14.84 -13.79 -8.89
N GLY A 114 -15.55 -12.69 -8.64
CA GLY A 114 -16.38 -12.49 -7.46
C GLY A 114 -15.60 -12.53 -6.14
N GLU A 115 -16.19 -13.15 -5.11
CA GLU A 115 -15.65 -13.17 -3.74
C GLU A 115 -14.54 -14.22 -3.52
N ARG A 116 -14.14 -14.98 -4.54
CA ARG A 116 -13.16 -16.06 -4.40
C ARG A 116 -11.76 -15.49 -4.10
N TRP A 117 -11.11 -16.09 -3.10
CA TRP A 117 -9.69 -15.86 -2.82
C TRP A 117 -8.82 -16.93 -3.48
N PHE A 118 -7.69 -16.49 -4.04
CA PHE A 118 -6.62 -17.36 -4.52
C PHE A 118 -5.42 -17.17 -3.60
N THR A 119 -4.95 -18.24 -2.99
CA THR A 119 -3.94 -18.18 -1.92
C THR A 119 -2.77 -19.13 -2.17
N ALA A 120 -1.60 -18.72 -1.71
CA ALA A 120 -0.39 -19.54 -1.65
C ALA A 120 0.51 -19.03 -0.51
N PRO A 121 1.53 -19.80 -0.07
CA PRO A 121 2.38 -19.39 1.05
C PRO A 121 3.01 -18.00 0.85
N ALA A 122 2.89 -17.17 1.88
CA ALA A 122 3.49 -15.84 1.92
C ALA A 122 5.02 -15.95 1.87
N GLN A 123 5.64 -15.00 1.17
CA GLN A 123 7.08 -14.95 1.01
C GLN A 123 7.73 -14.23 2.20
N ILE A 124 9.01 -14.52 2.47
CA ILE A 124 9.82 -13.72 3.39
C ILE A 124 10.27 -12.45 2.65
N PRO A 125 10.03 -11.24 3.18
CA PRO A 125 10.52 -10.03 2.53
C PRO A 125 12.06 -9.94 2.57
N ASP A 126 12.65 -9.42 1.51
CA ASP A 126 14.09 -9.19 1.39
C ASP A 126 14.40 -7.70 1.56
N GLY A 127 15.38 -7.34 2.38
CA GLY A 127 15.64 -5.94 2.68
C GLY A 127 16.67 -5.69 3.79
N LEU A 128 16.60 -4.48 4.35
CA LEU A 128 17.50 -4.04 5.41
C LEU A 128 16.93 -4.41 6.79
N TYR A 129 17.79 -4.99 7.62
CA TYR A 129 17.47 -5.32 9.01
C TYR A 129 18.04 -4.27 9.96
N PHE A 130 17.31 -4.00 11.04
CA PHE A 130 17.78 -3.14 12.11
C PHE A 130 18.96 -3.78 12.86
N PRO A 131 19.83 -2.99 13.50
CA PRO A 131 20.98 -3.53 14.24
C PRO A 131 20.58 -4.61 15.24
N GLY A 132 21.18 -5.79 15.13
CA GLY A 132 20.91 -6.95 15.98
C GLY A 132 19.89 -7.95 15.44
N PHE A 133 19.26 -7.68 14.29
CA PHE A 133 18.36 -8.61 13.61
C PHE A 133 18.91 -9.07 12.26
N SER A 134 18.37 -10.19 11.77
CA SER A 134 18.72 -10.81 10.50
C SER A 134 17.49 -11.44 9.84
N SER A 135 17.67 -12.00 8.64
CA SER A 135 16.62 -12.74 7.95
C SER A 135 16.13 -13.98 8.68
N GLU A 136 16.90 -14.52 9.63
CA GLU A 136 16.47 -15.65 10.47
C GLU A 136 15.36 -15.25 11.46
N ASP A 137 15.23 -13.95 11.75
CA ASP A 137 14.26 -13.39 12.69
C ASP A 137 12.93 -13.02 12.01
N ALA A 138 12.92 -12.96 10.67
CA ALA A 138 11.80 -12.48 9.88
C ALA A 138 10.60 -13.44 9.90
N ASN A 139 9.40 -12.86 10.01
CA ASN A 139 8.15 -13.53 9.69
C ASN A 139 7.90 -13.48 8.18
N ALA A 140 7.07 -14.40 7.67
CA ALA A 140 6.50 -14.23 6.34
C ALA A 140 5.64 -12.96 6.26
N ASP A 141 5.50 -12.40 5.06
CA ASP A 141 4.82 -11.12 4.84
C ASP A 141 3.41 -11.12 5.43
N ILE A 142 3.04 -10.01 6.09
CA ILE A 142 1.83 -9.92 6.91
C ILE A 142 1.17 -8.53 6.82
N GLY A 143 -0.16 -8.53 6.82
CA GLY A 143 -1.03 -7.35 6.84
C GLY A 143 -1.90 -7.21 5.59
N ASP A 144 -2.77 -6.20 5.62
CA ASP A 144 -3.61 -5.82 4.47
C ASP A 144 -3.03 -4.63 3.68
N SER A 145 -1.89 -4.09 4.12
CA SER A 145 -1.29 -2.89 3.54
C SER A 145 -0.94 -3.01 2.06
N THR A 146 -0.79 -4.22 1.49
CA THR A 146 -0.67 -4.45 0.04
C THR A 146 -1.87 -3.96 -0.79
N ILE A 147 -2.97 -3.58 -0.13
CA ILE A 147 -4.04 -2.82 -0.77
C ILE A 147 -3.56 -1.48 -1.34
N THR A 148 -2.46 -0.91 -0.83
CA THR A 148 -1.84 0.31 -1.38
C THR A 148 -1.30 0.07 -2.79
N GLU A 149 -0.57 -1.02 -3.01
CA GLU A 149 -0.08 -1.45 -4.32
C GLU A 149 -1.22 -1.87 -5.24
N THR A 150 -2.25 -2.51 -4.68
CA THR A 150 -3.47 -2.85 -5.45
C THR A 150 -4.11 -1.60 -6.04
N ALA A 151 -4.09 -0.47 -5.30
CA ALA A 151 -4.61 0.82 -5.76
C ALA A 151 -3.59 1.64 -6.59
N GLY A 152 -2.40 1.10 -6.85
CA GLY A 152 -1.38 1.76 -7.69
C GLY A 152 -0.49 2.76 -6.94
N ILE A 153 -0.36 2.66 -5.62
CA ILE A 153 0.64 3.42 -4.83
C ILE A 153 1.60 2.44 -4.13
N GLY A 154 2.37 2.87 -3.13
CA GLY A 154 3.36 2.03 -2.46
C GLY A 154 4.51 1.64 -3.39
N GLY A 155 4.80 0.34 -3.50
CA GLY A 155 5.77 -0.22 -4.47
C GLY A 155 5.59 0.29 -5.91
N PHE A 156 4.36 0.61 -6.31
CA PHE A 156 4.01 1.07 -7.66
C PHE A 156 4.36 2.55 -7.87
N ALA A 157 4.45 3.33 -6.80
CA ALA A 157 4.80 4.76 -6.81
C ALA A 157 6.18 5.05 -6.22
N MET A 158 7.08 4.05 -6.15
CA MET A 158 8.44 4.23 -5.63
C MET A 158 9.23 5.33 -6.32
N ALA A 159 9.01 5.56 -7.62
CA ALA A 159 9.61 6.66 -8.36
C ALA A 159 9.31 8.05 -7.74
N SER A 160 8.18 8.21 -7.04
CA SER A 160 7.87 9.44 -6.29
C SER A 160 8.66 9.57 -4.99
N ALA A 161 9.19 8.48 -4.44
CA ALA A 161 9.81 8.43 -3.11
C ALA A 161 11.25 7.89 -3.15
N PRO A 162 12.20 8.51 -3.89
CA PRO A 162 13.56 7.97 -4.03
C PRO A 162 14.30 7.79 -2.69
N ALA A 163 13.92 8.53 -1.64
CA ALA A 163 14.49 8.39 -0.31
C ALA A 163 14.08 7.09 0.42
N ILE A 164 13.09 6.33 -0.08
CA ILE A 164 12.66 5.07 0.54
C ILE A 164 13.76 3.99 0.48
N VAL A 165 14.65 4.06 -0.50
CA VAL A 165 15.66 3.01 -0.75
C VAL A 165 16.71 2.92 0.36
N SER A 166 16.87 3.95 1.18
CA SER A 166 17.69 3.88 2.40
C SER A 166 17.04 3.04 3.52
N PHE A 167 15.73 2.76 3.40
CA PHE A 167 14.95 1.98 4.33
C PHE A 167 14.65 0.57 3.80
N VAL A 168 14.37 0.43 2.49
CA VAL A 168 13.99 -0.86 1.88
C VAL A 168 15.11 -1.54 1.07
N SER A 169 16.34 -0.99 1.11
CA SER A 169 17.46 -1.35 0.23
C SER A 169 17.31 -0.87 -1.22
N GLY A 170 18.43 -0.82 -1.95
CA GLY A 170 18.51 -0.44 -3.37
C GLY A 170 18.97 1.00 -3.62
N THR A 171 18.74 1.46 -4.84
CA THR A 171 19.13 2.79 -5.33
C THR A 171 17.93 3.59 -5.84
N PRO A 172 18.01 4.94 -5.92
CA PRO A 172 16.93 5.73 -6.52
C PRO A 172 16.56 5.29 -7.96
N GLN A 173 17.51 4.74 -8.70
CA GLN A 173 17.26 4.16 -10.02
C GLN A 173 16.43 2.86 -9.92
N ASP A 174 16.65 2.03 -8.91
CA ASP A 174 15.84 0.83 -8.66
C ASP A 174 14.39 1.20 -8.33
N ALA A 175 14.18 2.29 -7.56
CA ALA A 175 12.84 2.81 -7.28
C ALA A 175 12.12 3.28 -8.56
N LEU A 176 12.85 3.94 -9.48
CA LEU A 176 12.32 4.31 -10.79
C LEU A 176 11.96 3.06 -11.62
N ASN A 177 12.88 2.11 -11.69
CA ASN A 177 12.70 0.86 -12.45
C ASN A 177 11.55 0.02 -11.89
N ALA A 178 11.36 -0.02 -10.58
CA ALA A 178 10.24 -0.71 -9.94
C ALA A 178 8.90 -0.15 -10.43
N THR A 179 8.72 1.18 -10.42
CA THR A 179 7.52 1.80 -10.99
C THR A 179 7.38 1.52 -12.48
N LEU A 180 8.47 1.62 -13.27
CA LEU A 180 8.43 1.38 -14.71
C LEU A 180 8.00 -0.06 -15.05
N GLU A 181 8.52 -1.06 -14.32
CA GLU A 181 8.14 -2.47 -14.45
C GLU A 181 6.64 -2.70 -14.17
N MET A 182 6.04 -1.94 -13.25
CA MET A 182 4.61 -2.09 -12.92
C MET A 182 3.68 -1.56 -14.02
N TYR A 183 4.11 -0.67 -14.91
CA TYR A 183 3.30 -0.30 -16.08
C TYR A 183 3.09 -1.47 -17.04
N GLU A 184 4.01 -2.45 -17.08
CA GLU A 184 3.89 -3.62 -17.95
C GLU A 184 2.70 -4.52 -17.55
N ILE A 185 2.41 -4.61 -16.25
CA ILE A 185 1.37 -5.50 -15.71
C ILE A 185 0.06 -4.80 -15.34
N THR A 186 -0.04 -3.49 -15.56
CA THR A 186 -1.23 -2.72 -15.22
C THR A 186 -2.05 -2.33 -16.45
N ILE A 187 -3.32 -1.99 -16.23
CA ILE A 187 -4.30 -1.69 -17.28
C ILE A 187 -4.21 -0.23 -17.70
N ALA A 188 -3.91 0.69 -16.77
CA ALA A 188 -3.93 2.13 -17.02
C ALA A 188 -2.97 2.90 -16.10
N GLU A 189 -2.88 4.21 -16.35
CA GLU A 189 -2.27 5.19 -15.45
C GLU A 189 -3.35 5.88 -14.61
N HIS A 190 -3.08 6.10 -13.33
CA HIS A 190 -4.04 6.74 -12.42
C HIS A 190 -4.18 8.24 -12.71
N SER A 191 -5.41 8.73 -12.84
CA SER A 191 -5.68 10.14 -13.24
C SER A 191 -5.36 11.18 -12.17
N HIS A 192 -5.33 10.78 -10.89
CA HIS A 192 -5.13 11.70 -9.75
C HIS A 192 -3.81 11.50 -9.01
N PHE A 193 -3.13 10.37 -9.22
CA PHE A 193 -1.89 10.05 -8.53
C PHE A 193 -0.81 10.11 -9.57
N THR A 194 -0.04 11.19 -9.58
CA THR A 194 0.97 11.44 -10.61
C THR A 194 2.35 11.51 -10.00
N ILE A 195 3.35 11.21 -10.82
CA ILE A 195 4.74 11.02 -10.40
C ILE A 195 5.59 12.13 -11.01
N PRO A 196 5.99 13.17 -10.25
CA PRO A 196 6.74 14.30 -10.80
C PRO A 196 8.05 13.89 -11.51
N PRO A 197 8.86 12.94 -10.99
CA PRO A 197 10.06 12.47 -11.70
C PRO A 197 9.82 11.76 -13.03
N LEU A 198 8.57 11.39 -13.34
CA LEU A 198 8.14 10.78 -14.61
C LEU A 198 7.24 11.73 -15.40
N ASP A 199 7.56 13.03 -15.39
CA ASP A 199 6.81 14.07 -16.10
C ASP A 199 5.30 14.08 -15.75
N PHE A 200 4.97 13.78 -14.49
CA PHE A 200 3.61 13.68 -13.97
C PHE A 200 2.74 12.61 -14.66
N ARG A 201 3.36 11.55 -15.20
CA ARG A 201 2.63 10.31 -15.55
C ARG A 201 1.84 9.79 -14.34
N GLY A 202 0.67 9.23 -14.61
CA GLY A 202 -0.18 8.65 -13.57
C GLY A 202 0.41 7.35 -13.05
N THR A 203 0.30 7.04 -11.77
CA THR A 203 0.86 5.79 -11.22
C THR A 203 0.25 4.55 -11.91
N PRO A 204 1.01 3.46 -12.10
CA PRO A 204 0.47 2.25 -12.71
C PRO A 204 -0.69 1.70 -11.86
N THR A 205 -1.85 1.46 -12.46
CA THR A 205 -3.07 1.05 -11.72
C THR A 205 -3.90 -0.01 -12.44
N GLY A 206 -4.57 -0.84 -11.65
CA GLY A 206 -5.33 -2.00 -12.13
C GLY A 206 -4.42 -3.12 -12.60
N ILE A 207 -3.91 -3.93 -11.68
CA ILE A 207 -3.05 -5.08 -12.00
C ILE A 207 -3.86 -6.11 -12.81
N ASP A 208 -3.44 -6.44 -14.02
CA ASP A 208 -4.03 -7.49 -14.85
C ASP A 208 -3.33 -8.81 -14.60
N PHE A 209 -4.01 -9.77 -13.96
CA PHE A 209 -3.38 -11.05 -13.62
C PHE A 209 -2.90 -11.81 -14.87
N ARG A 210 -3.50 -11.58 -16.06
CA ARG A 210 -3.07 -12.23 -17.30
C ARG A 210 -1.68 -11.77 -17.70
N LYS A 211 -1.44 -10.45 -17.65
CA LYS A 211 -0.12 -9.87 -17.97
C LYS A 211 0.93 -10.32 -16.96
N VAL A 212 0.56 -10.44 -15.68
CA VAL A 212 1.43 -10.99 -14.64
C VAL A 212 1.90 -12.40 -15.00
N VAL A 213 0.99 -13.29 -15.40
CA VAL A 213 1.33 -14.67 -15.80
C VAL A 213 2.08 -14.71 -17.13
N GLU A 214 1.60 -13.98 -18.16
CA GLU A 214 2.19 -13.96 -19.50
C GLU A 214 3.64 -13.46 -19.49
N LEU A 215 3.91 -12.39 -18.75
CA LEU A 215 5.25 -11.76 -18.70
C LEU A 215 6.13 -12.35 -17.60
N GLY A 216 5.57 -13.14 -16.67
CA GLY A 216 6.28 -13.63 -15.48
C GLY A 216 6.68 -12.52 -14.50
N ILE A 217 5.99 -11.38 -14.52
CA ILE A 217 6.28 -10.21 -13.68
C ILE A 217 5.26 -10.15 -12.55
N ALA A 218 5.66 -10.55 -11.33
CA ALA A 218 4.82 -10.36 -10.15
C ALA A 218 4.73 -8.86 -9.76
N PRO A 219 3.71 -8.43 -9.00
CA PRO A 219 3.70 -7.10 -8.38
C PRO A 219 4.92 -6.85 -7.48
N ARG A 220 5.40 -5.59 -7.45
CA ARG A 220 6.39 -5.11 -6.48
C ARG A 220 5.66 -4.57 -5.24
N VAL A 221 6.01 -5.09 -4.07
CA VAL A 221 5.44 -4.66 -2.79
C VAL A 221 6.56 -4.16 -1.89
N ASN A 222 6.42 -2.94 -1.36
CA ASN A 222 7.24 -2.47 -0.25
C ASN A 222 6.60 -2.94 1.04
N THR A 223 7.34 -3.45 2.02
CA THR A 223 6.75 -3.94 3.27
C THR A 223 7.70 -3.77 4.46
N GLY A 224 7.13 -3.60 5.64
CA GLY A 224 7.87 -3.70 6.89
C GLY A 224 8.14 -5.17 7.22
N ILE A 225 9.35 -5.49 7.67
CA ILE A 225 9.70 -6.84 8.10
C ILE A 225 9.34 -6.97 9.58
N ALA A 226 8.36 -7.81 9.89
CA ALA A 226 7.99 -8.14 11.25
C ALA A 226 8.81 -9.32 11.78
N HIS A 227 9.10 -9.32 13.07
CA HIS A 227 9.72 -10.46 13.74
C HIS A 227 8.75 -11.64 13.83
N LYS A 228 9.25 -12.88 13.74
CA LYS A 228 8.44 -14.11 13.86
C LYS A 228 7.89 -14.36 15.27
N GLU A 229 8.60 -13.91 16.30
CA GLU A 229 8.12 -13.97 17.69
C GLU A 229 7.16 -12.82 18.03
N PRO A 230 6.00 -13.11 18.65
CA PRO A 230 5.01 -12.09 19.01
C PRO A 230 5.55 -11.00 19.95
N GLY A 231 5.19 -9.74 19.66
CA GLY A 231 5.46 -8.60 20.54
C GLY A 231 6.81 -7.90 20.34
N VAL A 232 7.72 -8.45 19.53
CA VAL A 232 9.00 -7.80 19.18
C VAL A 232 8.79 -6.64 18.20
N GLY A 233 7.88 -6.80 17.24
CA GLY A 233 7.49 -5.75 16.29
C GLY A 233 8.32 -5.75 15.01
N GLN A 234 8.52 -4.57 14.42
CA GLN A 234 9.26 -4.39 13.17
C GLN A 234 10.77 -4.53 13.40
N VAL A 235 11.43 -5.32 12.55
CA VAL A 235 12.87 -5.61 12.61
C VAL A 235 13.62 -5.21 11.36
N GLY A 236 12.91 -4.66 10.37
CA GLY A 236 13.48 -4.18 9.12
C GLY A 236 12.41 -3.68 8.17
N ALA A 237 12.83 -3.43 6.94
CA ALA A 237 11.94 -3.14 5.82
C ALA A 237 12.58 -3.58 4.51
N GLY A 238 11.74 -3.89 3.54
CA GLY A 238 12.21 -4.50 2.32
C GLY A 238 11.17 -4.56 1.23
N LEU A 239 11.51 -5.37 0.24
CA LEU A 239 10.70 -5.66 -0.93
C LEU A 239 10.25 -7.11 -0.86
N VAL A 240 9.03 -7.35 -1.32
CA VAL A 240 8.50 -8.70 -1.50
C VAL A 240 7.72 -8.77 -2.80
N ARG A 241 7.63 -9.98 -3.34
CA ARG A 241 6.78 -10.28 -4.49
C ARG A 241 5.74 -11.31 -4.08
N PRO A 242 4.46 -11.14 -4.46
CA PRO A 242 3.47 -12.17 -4.24
C PRO A 242 3.85 -13.47 -4.97
N PRO A 243 3.51 -14.65 -4.43
CA PRO A 243 3.80 -15.92 -5.07
C PRO A 243 3.03 -16.06 -6.40
N MET A 244 3.72 -16.45 -7.49
CA MET A 244 3.12 -16.51 -8.83
C MET A 244 1.89 -17.44 -8.91
N ALA A 245 1.91 -18.51 -8.12
CA ALA A 245 0.85 -19.51 -8.06
C ALA A 245 -0.55 -18.93 -7.85
N ILE A 246 -0.70 -17.79 -7.15
CA ILE A 246 -2.03 -17.17 -6.94
C ILE A 246 -2.60 -16.59 -8.23
N PHE A 247 -1.77 -16.07 -9.12
CA PHE A 247 -2.18 -15.53 -10.42
C PHE A 247 -2.44 -16.66 -11.42
N GLU A 248 -1.64 -17.73 -11.38
CA GLU A 248 -1.87 -18.94 -12.18
C GLU A 248 -3.19 -19.62 -11.81
N GLN A 249 -3.50 -19.74 -10.52
CA GLN A 249 -4.78 -20.25 -10.05
C GLN A 249 -5.95 -19.36 -10.51
N ALA A 250 -5.79 -18.04 -10.47
CA ALA A 250 -6.81 -17.10 -10.97
C ALA A 250 -7.02 -17.25 -12.47
N LEU A 251 -5.96 -17.46 -13.26
CA LEU A 251 -6.04 -17.70 -14.70
C LEU A 251 -6.82 -18.98 -15.02
N MET A 252 -6.54 -20.08 -14.32
CA MET A 252 -7.27 -21.34 -14.51
C MET A 252 -8.76 -21.18 -14.17
N ALA A 253 -9.06 -20.55 -13.02
CA ALA A 253 -10.44 -20.29 -12.62
C ALA A 253 -11.18 -19.35 -13.59
N TYR A 254 -10.48 -18.40 -14.19
CA TYR A 254 -11.02 -17.52 -15.21
C TYR A 254 -11.38 -18.28 -16.49
N ALA A 255 -10.49 -19.16 -16.99
CA ALA A 255 -10.78 -20.00 -18.15
C ALA A 255 -12.01 -20.89 -17.92
N GLU A 256 -12.13 -21.49 -16.73
CA GLU A 256 -13.30 -22.28 -16.33
C GLU A 256 -14.59 -21.45 -16.28
N THR A 257 -14.53 -20.26 -15.67
CA THR A 257 -15.71 -19.39 -15.48
C THR A 257 -16.25 -18.87 -16.81
N TYR A 258 -15.36 -18.54 -17.75
CA TYR A 258 -15.72 -17.90 -19.03
C TYR A 258 -15.66 -18.85 -20.23
N ASN A 259 -15.43 -20.15 -20.03
CA ASN A 259 -15.36 -21.20 -21.06
C ASN A 259 -14.37 -20.88 -22.20
N LEU A 260 -13.12 -20.54 -21.84
CA LEU A 260 -12.03 -20.22 -22.75
C LEU A 260 -11.09 -21.40 -23.01
#